data_AF-A0A535ICB6-F1
#
_entry.id   AF-A0A535ICB6-F1
#
_cell.length_a   1.000
_cell.length_b   1.000
_cell.length_c   1.000
_cell.angle_alpha   90.00
_cell.angle_beta   90.00
_cell.angle_gamma   90.00
#
_symmetry.space_group_name_H-M   'P 1'
#
loop_
_entity.id
_entity.type
_entity.pdbx_description
1 polymer ?
#
loop_
_entity_poly.entity_id
_entity_poly.type
_entity_poly.pdbx_seq_one_letter_code
_entity_poly.pdbx_strand_id
1 'polypeptide(L)' 'THTLRHLRLTDLARAGESIYTIMQYAGHRNAETTKLYLRLSGRETAERVRMSLHQLDQRLRRILKEAEE' A
#
# COMPACT_ATOMS: atom_id res chain seq x y z
N THR A 1 3.15 22.71 10.79
CA THR A 1 3.03 21.64 11.80
C THR A 1 1.82 20.78 11.49
N HIS A 2 2.00 19.50 11.13
CA HIS A 2 0.90 18.58 10.72
C HIS A 2 1.05 17.17 11.32
N THR A 3 1.90 16.96 12.32
CA THR A 3 2.34 15.64 12.78
C THR A 3 1.19 14.67 13.07
N LEU A 4 0.12 15.09 13.75
CA LEU A 4 -1.05 14.22 14.03
C LEU A 4 -1.79 13.79 12.76
N ARG A 5 -1.89 14.68 11.76
CA ARG A 5 -2.49 14.35 10.46
C ARG A 5 -1.64 13.30 9.73
N HIS A 6 -0.31 13.45 9.76
CA HIS A 6 0.60 12.45 9.18
C HIS A 6 0.48 11.09 9.88
N LEU A 7 0.47 11.07 11.22
CA LEU A 7 0.33 9.85 12.01
C LEU A 7 -0.97 9.13 11.65
N ARG A 8 -2.10 9.83 11.73
CA ARG A 8 -3.41 9.26 11.39
C ARG A 8 -3.46 8.66 9.98
N LEU A 9 -3.00 9.40 8.97
CA LEU A 9 -3.04 8.92 7.58
C LEU A 9 -2.09 7.73 7.36
N THR A 10 -0.94 7.74 8.04
CA THR A 10 -0.01 6.60 8.02
C THR A 10 -0.61 5.37 8.70
N ASP A 11 -1.31 5.54 9.82
CA ASP A 11 -1.95 4.44 10.54
C ASP A 11 -3.11 3.83 9.75
N LEU A 12 -3.90 4.64 9.03
CA LEU A 12 -4.89 4.13 8.07
C LEU A 12 -4.21 3.31 6.97
N ALA A 13 -3.11 3.80 6.40
CA ALA A 13 -2.36 3.06 5.39
C ALA A 13 -1.81 1.72 5.96
N ARG A 14 -1.37 1.71 7.22
CA ARG A 14 -0.93 0.49 7.94
C ARG A 14 -2.05 -0.51 8.13
N ALA A 15 -3.25 -0.06 8.45
CA ALA A 15 -4.46 -0.89 8.56
C ALA A 15 -4.90 -1.52 7.22
N GLY A 16 -4.25 -1.17 6.11
CA GLY A 16 -4.54 -1.72 4.79
C GLY A 16 -5.56 -0.90 4.01
N GLU A 17 -5.94 0.28 4.50
CA GLU A 17 -6.86 1.16 3.78
C GLU A 17 -6.29 1.57 2.42
N SER A 18 -7.18 1.60 1.42
CA SER A 18 -6.84 2.07 0.08
C SER A 18 -6.40 3.52 0.11
N ILE A 19 -5.37 3.86 -0.67
CA ILE A 19 -4.90 5.25 -0.80
C ILE A 19 -6.01 6.20 -1.26
N TYR A 20 -6.99 5.71 -2.04
CA TYR A 20 -8.13 6.51 -2.47
C TYR A 20 -9.13 6.77 -1.33
N THR A 21 -9.32 5.82 -0.42
CA THR A 21 -10.11 6.01 0.79
C THR A 21 -9.44 7.01 1.71
N ILE A 22 -8.12 6.89 1.91
CA ILE A 22 -7.32 7.83 2.71
C ILE A 22 -7.34 9.23 2.09
N MET A 23 -7.27 9.32 0.76
CA MET A 23 -7.35 10.57 0.00
C MET A 23 -8.71 11.27 0.21
N GLN A 24 -9.81 10.54 0.05
CA GLN A 24 -11.16 11.04 0.30
C GLN A 24 -11.33 11.48 1.76
N TYR A 25 -10.89 10.65 2.69
CA TYR A 25 -10.88 10.96 4.12
C TYR A 25 -10.09 12.24 4.43
N ALA A 26 -8.96 12.45 3.77
CA ALA A 26 -8.14 13.65 3.92
C ALA A 26 -8.70 14.87 3.16
N GLY A 27 -9.71 14.72 2.32
CA GLY A 27 -10.23 15.79 1.46
C GLY A 27 -9.24 16.22 0.37
N HIS A 28 -8.32 15.34 -0.02
CA HIS A 28 -7.35 15.62 -1.07
C HIS A 28 -7.95 15.32 -2.44
N ARG A 29 -7.62 16.14 -3.45
CA ARG A 29 -8.04 15.93 -4.84
C ARG A 29 -7.13 14.98 -5.62
N ASN A 30 -5.92 14.73 -5.11
CA ASN A 30 -4.90 13.91 -5.76
C ASN A 30 -4.27 12.94 -4.75
N ALA A 31 -4.09 11.69 -5.18
CA ALA A 31 -3.42 10.65 -4.42
C ALA A 31 -1.95 11.01 -4.14
N GLU A 32 -1.27 11.69 -5.06
CA GLU A 32 0.12 12.15 -4.86
C GLU A 32 0.26 13.06 -3.64
N THR A 33 -0.69 13.99 -3.46
CA THR A 33 -0.72 14.84 -2.26
C THR A 33 -0.88 14.00 -1.00
N THR A 34 -1.67 12.93 -1.05
CA THR A 34 -1.85 12.00 0.07
C THR A 34 -0.57 11.24 0.40
N LYS A 35 0.22 10.83 -0.60
CA LYS A 35 1.51 10.15 -0.38
C LYS A 35 2.49 10.99 0.42
N LEU A 36 2.49 12.31 0.25
CA LEU A 36 3.33 13.21 1.04
C LEU A 36 3.04 13.13 2.56
N TYR A 37 1.85 12.69 2.94
CA TYR A 37 1.47 12.50 4.34
C TYR A 37 1.81 11.10 4.89
N LEU A 38 2.09 10.13 4.02
CA LEU A 38 2.40 8.76 4.41
C LEU A 38 3.89 8.63 4.74
N ARG A 39 4.19 8.21 5.96
CA ARG A 39 5.55 7.94 6.42
C ARG A 39 5.67 6.47 6.84
N LEU A 40 5.65 5.59 5.85
CA LEU A 40 6.00 4.18 6.06
C LEU A 40 7.51 4.07 6.29
N SER A 41 7.92 3.25 7.26
CA SER A 41 9.33 2.95 7.43
C SER A 41 9.84 2.07 6.28
N GLY A 42 11.15 2.10 6.00
CA GLY A 42 11.75 1.28 4.95
C GLY A 42 11.49 -0.22 5.15
N ARG A 43 11.45 -0.69 6.40
CA ARG A 43 11.10 -2.07 6.77
C ARG A 43 9.67 -2.41 6.38
N GLU A 44 8.71 -1.53 6.67
CA GLU A 44 7.29 -1.74 6.30
C GLU A 44 7.10 -1.77 4.78
N THR A 45 7.79 -0.88 4.06
CA THR A 45 7.76 -0.87 2.60
C THR A 45 8.35 -2.17 2.03
N ALA A 46 9.51 -2.60 2.53
CA ALA A 46 10.14 -3.85 2.09
C ALA A 46 9.24 -5.07 2.34
N GLU A 47 8.57 -5.10 3.50
CA GLU A 47 7.64 -6.17 3.84
C GLU A 47 6.45 -6.24 2.88
N ARG A 48 5.83 -5.10 2.58
CA ARG A 48 4.71 -5.05 1.62
C ARG A 48 5.13 -5.46 0.22
N VAL A 49 6.31 -5.04 -0.23
CA VAL A 49 6.86 -5.46 -1.54
C VAL A 49 7.08 -6.97 -1.56
N ARG A 50 7.69 -7.53 -0.50
CA ARG A 50 7.94 -8.97 -0.36
C ARG A 50 6.64 -9.77 -0.43
N MET A 51 5.59 -9.35 0.27
CA MET A 51 4.27 -9.99 0.23
C MET A 51 3.66 -9.95 -1.18
N SER A 52 3.69 -8.80 -1.84
CA SER A 52 3.16 -8.65 -3.21
C SER A 52 3.91 -9.52 -4.22
N LEU A 53 5.24 -9.57 -4.14
CA LEU A 53 6.07 -10.42 -5.01
C LEU A 53 5.77 -11.90 -4.78
N HIS A 54 5.57 -12.32 -3.52
CA HIS A 54 5.20 -13.70 -3.21
C HIS A 54 3.85 -14.08 -3.83
N GLN A 55 2.85 -13.20 -3.78
CA GLN A 55 1.55 -13.42 -4.41
C GLN A 55 1.65 -13.51 -5.94
N LEU A 56 2.48 -12.67 -6.55
CA LEU A 56 2.76 -12.72 -7.99
C LEU A 56 3.44 -14.05 -8.38
N ASP A 57 4.45 -14.48 -7.64
CA ASP A 57 5.13 -15.77 -7.87
C ASP A 57 4.15 -16.95 -7.81
N GLN A 58 3.31 -16.99 -6.77
CA GLN A 58 2.25 -18.01 -6.65
C GLN A 58 1.29 -18.01 -7.83
N ARG A 59 0.89 -16.83 -8.31
CA ARG A 59 -0.01 -16.71 -9.46
C ARG A 59 0.66 -17.20 -10.75
N LEU A 60 1.91 -16.83 -10.99
CA LEU A 60 2.66 -17.26 -12.17
C LEU A 60 2.84 -18.79 -12.19
N ARG A 61 3.16 -19.40 -11.04
CA ARG A 61 3.26 -20.87 -10.92
C ARG A 61 1.96 -21.58 -11.27
N ARG A 62 0.80 -21.03 -10.88
CA ARG A 62 -0.50 -21.59 -11.25
C ARG A 62 -0.73 -21.55 -12.76
N ILE A 63 -0.47 -20.40 -13.37
CA ILE A 63 -0.62 -20.22 -14.83
C ILE A 63 0.31 -21.17 -15.60
N LEU A 64 1.56 -21.33 -15.17
CA LEU A 64 2.48 -22.27 -15.80
C LEU A 64 1.99 -23.72 -15.69
N LYS A 65 1.50 -24.11 -14.51
CA LYS A 65 0.93 -25.45 -14.30
C LYS A 65 -0.30 -25.69 -15.19
N GLU A 66 -1.21 -24.72 -15.27
CA GLU A 66 -2.40 -24.79 -16.14
C GLU A 66 -2.06 -24.85 -17.64
N ALA A 67 -0.88 -24.36 -18.04
CA ALA A 67 -0.41 -24.43 -19.43
C ALA A 67 0.33 -25.74 -19.77
N GLU A 68 0.75 -26.50 -18.74
CA GLU A 68 1.40 -27.80 -18.88
C GLU A 68 0.39 -28.98 -18.86
N GLU A 69 -0.83 -28.76 -18.36
CA GLU A 69 -1.98 -29.69 -18.35
C GLU A 69 -2.82 -29.59 -19.63
#